data_AF-A0A380U4W8-F1
#
_entry.id   AF-A0A380U4W8-F1
#
_cell.length_a   1.000
_cell.length_b   1.000
_cell.length_c   1.000
_cell.angle_alpha   90.00
_cell.angle_beta   90.00
_cell.angle_gamma   90.00
#
_symmetry.space_group_name_H-M   'P 1'
#
loop_
_entity.id
_entity.type
_entity.pdbx_description
1 polymer ?
#
loop_
_entity_poly.entity_id
_entity_poly.type
_entity_poly.pdbx_seq_one_letter_code
_entity_poly.pdbx_strand_id
1 'polypeptide(L)'
;MQQTLHNEAVNTDYMYLDPDHRTSTVVVGLDKGERSFTFMVNPSADQFLSVSDLPEFKTGEWLHCCSIALINEPTRSATLTAMKNIRTAGGKVSFDPNLRESLWKSQAEMIEVVNQAVALADVLKFSEEELTLLTGTNTLEKAFEKVTALYPEKLIIVTMGKDGALFNLNGDSEIVAGKALQPVDTTGAGDAFVGGLLAGLSLNDNWQTLDVLKQIIRQANACGALATMAKGAMSALPNQQQLKVFLAN
;
A
#
# COMPACT_ATOMS: atom_id res chain seq x y z
N MET A 1 0.57 14.87 13.27
CA MET A 1 -0.12 13.75 12.62
C MET A 1 -1.59 13.68 13.01
N GLN A 2 -1.96 13.50 14.29
CA GLN A 2 -3.38 13.43 14.68
C GLN A 2 -4.22 14.63 14.20
N GLN A 3 -3.72 15.86 14.37
CA GLN A 3 -4.38 17.05 13.83
C GLN A 3 -4.54 17.03 12.30
N THR A 4 -3.52 16.53 11.58
CA THR A 4 -3.57 16.38 10.11
C THR A 4 -4.69 15.41 9.73
N LEU A 5 -4.74 14.23 10.35
CA LEU A 5 -5.76 13.22 10.09
C LEU A 5 -7.18 13.75 10.40
N HIS A 6 -7.36 14.50 11.49
CA HIS A 6 -8.64 15.15 11.79
C HIS A 6 -9.04 16.19 10.74
N ASN A 7 -8.09 17.00 10.25
CA ASN A 7 -8.37 17.96 9.18
C ASN A 7 -8.79 17.27 7.87
N GLU A 8 -8.28 16.07 7.62
CA GLU A 8 -8.66 15.21 6.49
C GLU A 8 -9.87 14.29 6.78
N ALA A 9 -10.58 14.53 7.88
CA ALA A 9 -11.76 13.76 8.31
C ALA A 9 -11.53 12.24 8.48
N VAL A 10 -10.29 11.83 8.79
CA VAL A 10 -9.96 10.45 9.16
C VAL A 10 -10.35 10.22 10.62
N ASN A 11 -11.09 9.14 10.90
CA ASN A 11 -11.37 8.73 12.27
C ASN A 11 -10.06 8.29 12.96
N THR A 12 -9.76 8.88 14.12
CA THR A 12 -8.55 8.56 14.91
C THR A 12 -8.85 8.01 16.30
N ASP A 13 -10.05 7.45 16.52
CA ASP A 13 -10.47 6.90 17.82
C ASP A 13 -9.55 5.76 18.29
N TYR A 14 -8.92 5.05 17.35
CA TYR A 14 -7.95 3.98 17.58
C TYR A 14 -6.49 4.42 17.33
N MET A 15 -6.21 5.73 17.36
CA MET A 15 -4.84 6.28 17.29
C MET A 15 -4.32 6.59 18.70
N TYR A 16 -3.51 5.70 19.24
CA TYR A 16 -2.96 5.83 20.58
C TYR A 16 -1.68 6.70 20.60
N LEU A 17 -1.49 7.41 21.71
CA LEU A 17 -0.25 8.12 22.01
C LEU A 17 0.60 7.26 22.95
N ASP A 18 1.68 6.70 22.43
CA ASP A 18 2.66 5.96 23.22
C ASP A 18 3.40 6.94 24.15
N PRO A 19 3.43 6.69 25.49
CA PRO A 19 4.06 7.59 26.45
C PRO A 19 5.59 7.51 26.47
N ASP A 20 6.16 6.41 26.00
CA ASP A 20 7.58 6.07 26.17
C ASP A 20 8.39 6.28 24.88
N HIS A 21 7.75 6.13 23.72
CA HIS A 21 8.40 6.17 22.42
C HIS A 21 8.10 7.45 21.64
N ARG A 22 8.91 7.73 20.62
CA ARG A 22 8.74 8.92 19.76
C ARG A 22 8.09 8.54 18.44
N THR A 23 7.30 9.46 17.90
CA THR A 23 6.75 9.33 16.54
C THR A 23 7.88 9.23 15.51
N SER A 24 7.71 8.38 14.50
CA SER A 24 8.68 8.23 13.41
C SER A 24 9.00 9.58 12.77
N THR A 25 10.29 9.85 12.61
CA THR A 25 10.80 11.06 11.94
C THR A 25 11.71 10.61 10.82
N VAL A 26 11.39 11.01 9.60
CA VAL A 26 12.11 10.58 8.39
C VAL A 26 12.65 11.81 7.65
N VAL A 27 13.93 11.80 7.36
CA VAL A 27 14.56 12.77 6.46
C VAL A 27 14.50 12.20 5.04
N VAL A 28 13.98 12.99 4.11
CA VAL A 28 13.91 12.64 2.69
C VAL A 28 15.03 13.36 1.94
N GLY A 29 15.96 12.58 1.40
CA GLY A 29 16.95 13.06 0.44
C GLY A 29 16.35 13.10 -0.97
N LEU A 30 16.59 14.19 -1.70
CA LEU A 30 16.22 14.34 -3.10
C LEU A 30 17.49 14.62 -3.92
N ASP A 31 18.02 13.60 -4.61
CA ASP A 31 19.13 13.78 -5.55
C ASP A 31 18.70 13.34 -6.95
N LYS A 32 18.55 14.30 -7.88
CA LYS A 32 18.18 14.05 -9.30
C LYS A 32 16.96 13.12 -9.51
N GLY A 33 16.03 13.11 -8.56
CA GLY A 33 14.82 12.28 -8.59
C GLY A 33 14.93 10.93 -7.87
N GLU A 34 16.14 10.51 -7.50
CA GLU A 34 16.37 9.36 -6.63
C GLU A 34 16.16 9.79 -5.17
N ARG A 35 15.38 9.00 -4.44
CA ARG A 35 15.06 9.26 -3.04
C ARG A 35 15.83 8.36 -2.12
N SER A 36 16.32 8.95 -1.04
CA SER A 36 16.76 8.21 0.14
C SER A 36 15.89 8.60 1.34
N PHE A 37 15.56 7.60 2.16
CA PHE A 37 14.84 7.79 3.39
C PHE A 37 15.77 7.47 4.55
N THR A 38 16.00 8.44 5.44
CA THR A 38 16.76 8.24 6.67
C THR A 38 15.81 8.31 7.86
N PHE A 39 15.62 7.17 8.52
CA PHE A 39 14.78 7.06 9.71
C PHE A 39 15.58 7.51 10.94
N MET A 40 15.16 8.62 11.54
CA MET A 40 15.84 9.22 12.69
C MET A 40 15.40 8.62 14.03
N VAL A 41 14.26 7.92 14.04
CA VAL A 41 13.70 7.26 15.22
C VAL A 41 13.47 5.80 14.87
N ASN A 42 14.20 4.90 15.53
CA ASN A 42 14.10 3.47 15.34
C ASN A 42 14.46 2.72 16.65
N PRO A 43 13.54 2.00 17.30
CA PRO A 43 12.12 1.86 16.93
C PRO A 43 11.32 3.14 17.26
N SER A 44 10.35 3.48 16.40
CA SER A 44 9.36 4.52 16.65
C SER A 44 8.09 3.96 17.29
N ALA A 45 7.21 4.83 17.80
CA ALA A 45 6.00 4.46 18.55
C ALA A 45 5.08 3.46 17.81
N ASP A 46 5.02 3.50 16.48
CA ASP A 46 4.26 2.55 15.66
C ASP A 46 4.76 1.09 15.77
N GLN A 47 5.99 0.89 16.27
CA GLN A 47 6.57 -0.44 16.50
C GLN A 47 6.16 -1.07 17.84
N PHE A 48 5.25 -0.43 18.59
CA PHE A 48 4.77 -0.89 19.90
C PHE A 48 3.26 -1.17 19.97
N LEU A 49 2.58 -1.26 18.82
CA LEU A 49 1.19 -1.69 18.74
C LEU A 49 1.07 -3.14 19.22
N SER A 50 0.13 -3.40 20.12
CA SER A 50 -0.14 -4.73 20.67
C SER A 50 -1.46 -5.30 20.17
N VAL A 51 -1.68 -6.60 20.39
CA VAL A 51 -2.95 -7.26 20.04
C VAL A 51 -4.13 -6.66 20.82
N SER A 52 -3.91 -6.17 22.04
CA SER A 52 -4.96 -5.53 22.86
C SER A 52 -5.40 -4.16 22.34
N ASP A 53 -4.63 -3.53 21.46
CA ASP A 53 -4.94 -2.23 20.87
C ASP A 53 -5.84 -2.35 19.63
N LEU A 54 -5.99 -3.56 19.11
CA LEU A 54 -6.72 -3.83 17.86
C LEU A 54 -8.22 -3.56 18.05
N PRO A 55 -8.87 -2.89 17.08
CA PRO A 55 -10.32 -2.73 17.09
C PRO A 55 -11.03 -4.06 16.81
N GLU A 56 -12.32 -4.10 17.13
CA GLU A 56 -13.20 -5.12 16.59
C GLU A 56 -13.50 -4.84 15.11
N PHE A 57 -13.30 -5.83 14.26
CA PHE A 57 -13.59 -5.74 12.84
C PHE A 57 -15.01 -6.24 12.51
N LYS A 58 -15.61 -5.68 11.46
CA LYS A 58 -16.94 -6.03 10.96
C LYS A 58 -16.88 -6.57 9.53
N THR A 59 -17.94 -7.26 9.14
CA THR A 59 -18.08 -7.78 7.78
C THR A 59 -18.09 -6.64 6.75
N GLY A 60 -17.44 -6.86 5.61
CA GLY A 60 -17.31 -5.86 4.55
C GLY A 60 -16.27 -4.77 4.79
N GLU A 61 -15.61 -4.73 5.95
CA GLU A 61 -14.53 -3.78 6.20
C GLU A 61 -13.25 -4.16 5.46
N TRP A 62 -12.38 -3.16 5.26
CA TRP A 62 -11.07 -3.30 4.64
C TRP A 62 -9.98 -2.91 5.63
N LEU A 63 -8.91 -3.72 5.69
CA LEU A 63 -7.68 -3.41 6.40
C LEU A 63 -6.55 -3.27 5.39
N HIS A 64 -5.83 -2.15 5.45
CA HIS A 64 -4.61 -1.97 4.66
C HIS A 64 -3.38 -1.98 5.59
N CYS A 65 -2.33 -2.69 5.18
CA CYS A 65 -1.07 -2.75 5.93
C CYS A 65 0.14 -2.60 5.00
N CYS A 66 1.23 -2.07 5.56
CA CYS A 66 2.55 -2.03 4.92
C CYS A 66 3.59 -2.80 5.74
N SER A 67 4.73 -3.17 5.14
CA SER A 67 5.73 -4.02 5.81
C SER A 67 6.41 -3.39 7.03
N ILE A 68 6.37 -2.06 7.18
CA ILE A 68 6.94 -1.40 8.38
C ILE A 68 6.26 -1.88 9.67
N ALA A 69 4.99 -2.27 9.60
CA ALA A 69 4.24 -2.84 10.72
C ALA A 69 4.61 -4.31 11.01
N LEU A 70 5.56 -4.88 10.27
CA LEU A 70 6.02 -6.26 10.42
C LEU A 70 7.47 -6.34 10.90
N ILE A 71 8.16 -5.22 11.11
CA ILE A 71 9.60 -5.21 11.38
C ILE A 71 9.91 -5.73 12.77
N ASN A 72 9.26 -5.20 13.80
CA ASN A 72 9.56 -5.54 15.19
C ASN A 72 8.34 -6.08 15.93
N GLU A 73 8.59 -6.86 16.97
CA GLU A 73 7.57 -7.16 17.98
C GLU A 73 7.42 -5.97 18.94
N PRO A 74 6.21 -5.70 19.48
CA PRO A 74 4.97 -6.49 19.34
C PRO A 74 4.14 -6.21 18.07
N THR A 75 4.44 -5.15 17.31
CA THR A 75 3.61 -4.72 16.16
C THR A 75 3.50 -5.80 15.08
N ARG A 76 4.56 -6.58 14.84
CA ARG A 76 4.52 -7.70 13.88
C ARG A 76 3.41 -8.68 14.22
N SER A 77 3.39 -9.20 15.44
CA SER A 77 2.35 -10.13 15.89
C SER A 77 0.97 -9.48 15.90
N ALA A 78 0.86 -8.21 16.31
CA ALA A 78 -0.39 -7.46 16.29
C ALA A 78 -0.95 -7.31 14.87
N THR A 79 -0.12 -6.95 13.90
CA THR A 79 -0.50 -6.76 12.49
C THR A 79 -0.96 -8.05 11.85
N LEU A 80 -0.20 -9.14 12.01
CA LEU A 80 -0.59 -10.45 11.47
C LEU A 80 -1.88 -10.98 12.14
N THR A 81 -2.11 -10.63 13.41
CA THR A 81 -3.37 -10.95 14.11
C THR A 81 -4.52 -10.10 13.57
N ALA A 82 -4.33 -8.81 13.32
CA ALA A 82 -5.33 -7.94 12.71
C ALA A 82 -5.78 -8.46 11.33
N MET A 83 -4.83 -8.84 10.47
CA MET A 83 -5.11 -9.43 9.16
C MET A 83 -5.93 -10.72 9.25
N LYS A 84 -5.68 -11.56 10.26
CA LYS A 84 -6.49 -12.77 10.50
C LYS A 84 -7.88 -12.42 11.02
N ASN A 85 -7.97 -11.53 12.02
CA ASN A 85 -9.22 -11.15 12.67
C ASN A 85 -10.21 -10.53 11.68
N ILE A 86 -9.77 -9.59 10.83
CA ILE A 86 -10.66 -8.98 9.84
C ILE A 86 -11.19 -9.99 8.82
N ARG A 87 -10.35 -10.94 8.39
CA ARG A 87 -10.79 -12.01 7.48
C ARG A 87 -11.81 -12.93 8.14
N THR A 88 -11.59 -13.29 9.41
CA THR A 88 -12.57 -14.06 10.19
C THR A 88 -13.90 -13.31 10.36
N ALA A 89 -13.86 -11.98 10.47
CA ALA A 89 -15.06 -11.13 10.51
C ALA A 89 -15.76 -10.96 9.15
N GLY A 90 -15.22 -11.52 8.06
CA GLY A 90 -15.75 -11.38 6.71
C GLY A 90 -15.39 -10.07 6.03
N GLY A 91 -14.31 -9.42 6.46
CA GLY A 91 -13.68 -8.29 5.77
C GLY A 91 -12.56 -8.73 4.83
N LYS A 92 -11.80 -7.75 4.33
CA LYS A 92 -10.76 -7.92 3.31
C LYS A 92 -9.45 -7.29 3.71
N VAL A 93 -8.35 -7.88 3.24
CA VAL A 93 -6.99 -7.39 3.53
C VAL A 93 -6.32 -6.89 2.25
N SER A 94 -5.84 -5.65 2.30
CA SER A 94 -4.94 -5.06 1.32
C SER A 94 -3.54 -4.95 1.90
N PHE A 95 -2.53 -5.30 1.11
CA PHE A 95 -1.14 -5.23 1.53
C PHE A 95 -0.27 -4.63 0.42
N ASP A 96 0.50 -3.59 0.78
CA ASP A 96 1.58 -3.02 -0.04
C ASP A 96 2.88 -3.24 0.73
N PRO A 97 3.83 -4.06 0.26
CA PRO A 97 5.08 -4.27 0.96
C PRO A 97 5.76 -2.96 1.32
N ASN A 98 5.80 -1.98 0.43
CA ASN A 98 6.39 -0.65 0.64
C ASN A 98 7.73 -0.74 1.41
N LEU A 99 8.65 -1.54 0.86
CA LEU A 99 9.80 -2.06 1.60
C LEU A 99 10.74 -0.94 2.10
N ARG A 100 11.25 -1.11 3.32
CA ARG A 100 12.25 -0.23 3.97
C ARG A 100 13.38 -1.08 4.51
N GLU A 101 14.17 -1.65 3.60
CA GLU A 101 15.16 -2.68 3.89
C GLU A 101 16.11 -2.34 5.04
N SER A 102 16.52 -1.06 5.15
CA SER A 102 17.45 -0.58 6.17
C SER A 102 16.94 -0.70 7.61
N LEU A 103 15.63 -0.92 7.80
CA LEU A 103 15.02 -1.10 9.11
C LEU A 103 15.00 -2.58 9.55
N TRP A 104 15.24 -3.52 8.64
CA TRP A 104 15.21 -4.95 8.93
C TRP A 104 16.57 -5.45 9.38
N LYS A 105 16.59 -6.45 10.28
CA LYS A 105 17.85 -7.08 10.73
C LYS A 105 18.58 -7.80 9.60
N SER A 106 17.82 -8.39 8.68
CA SER A 106 18.33 -9.02 7.48
C SER A 106 17.29 -9.04 6.37
N GLN A 107 17.75 -9.04 5.12
CA GLN A 107 16.88 -9.22 3.95
C GLN A 107 16.16 -10.58 3.99
N ALA A 108 16.79 -11.63 4.53
CA ALA A 108 16.19 -12.95 4.65
C ALA A 108 14.96 -12.94 5.59
N GLU A 109 15.09 -12.32 6.77
CA GLU A 109 13.96 -12.15 7.70
C GLU A 109 12.84 -11.30 7.06
N MET A 110 13.20 -10.22 6.37
CA MET A 110 12.23 -9.38 5.65
C MET A 110 11.43 -10.18 4.63
N ILE A 111 12.10 -10.92 3.74
CA ILE A 111 11.44 -11.72 2.71
C ILE A 111 10.53 -12.78 3.35
N GLU A 112 10.98 -13.47 4.39
CA GLU A 112 10.17 -14.47 5.09
C GLU A 112 8.91 -13.86 5.69
N VAL A 113 9.05 -12.79 6.48
CA VAL A 113 7.94 -12.18 7.22
C VAL A 113 6.97 -11.47 6.27
N VAL A 114 7.47 -10.74 5.28
CA VAL A 114 6.63 -10.07 4.28
C VAL A 114 5.81 -11.09 3.50
N ASN A 115 6.38 -12.25 3.14
CA ASN A 115 5.63 -13.30 2.45
C ASN A 115 4.52 -13.91 3.31
N GLN A 116 4.61 -13.88 4.65
CA GLN A 116 3.50 -14.27 5.53
C GLN A 116 2.30 -13.32 5.37
N ALA A 117 2.55 -12.00 5.29
CA ALA A 117 1.50 -11.02 5.04
C ALA A 117 0.95 -11.11 3.61
N VAL A 118 1.81 -11.36 2.61
CA VAL A 118 1.39 -11.62 1.23
C VAL A 118 0.42 -12.81 1.16
N ALA A 119 0.69 -13.88 1.90
CA ALA A 119 -0.18 -15.05 1.96
C ALA A 119 -1.55 -14.74 2.61
N LEU A 120 -1.63 -13.77 3.52
CA LEU A 120 -2.87 -13.39 4.20
C LEU A 120 -3.73 -12.37 3.44
N ALA A 121 -3.15 -11.59 2.52
CA ALA A 121 -3.87 -10.53 1.82
C ALA A 121 -4.85 -11.04 0.74
N ASP A 122 -5.89 -10.28 0.45
CA ASP A 122 -6.80 -10.43 -0.70
C ASP A 122 -6.38 -9.56 -1.89
N VAL A 123 -5.84 -8.37 -1.60
CA VAL A 123 -5.35 -7.40 -2.59
C VAL A 123 -3.89 -7.10 -2.30
N LEU A 124 -3.04 -7.28 -3.30
CA LEU A 124 -1.62 -7.07 -3.23
C LEU A 124 -1.21 -5.99 -4.22
N LYS A 125 -0.46 -4.99 -3.77
CA LYS A 125 0.21 -4.05 -4.66
C LYS A 125 1.72 -4.16 -4.45
N PHE A 126 2.47 -4.20 -5.54
CA PHE A 126 3.93 -4.23 -5.56
C PHE A 126 4.46 -3.13 -6.49
N SER A 127 5.69 -2.66 -6.26
CA SER A 127 6.54 -2.19 -7.36
C SER A 127 7.20 -3.37 -8.09
N GLU A 128 7.81 -3.12 -9.24
CA GLU A 128 8.58 -4.13 -9.97
C GLU A 128 9.76 -4.66 -9.13
N GLU A 129 10.50 -3.76 -8.49
CA GLU A 129 11.65 -4.07 -7.64
C GLU A 129 11.24 -4.90 -6.43
N GLU A 130 10.12 -4.56 -5.79
CA GLU A 130 9.58 -5.32 -4.65
C GLU A 130 9.18 -6.73 -5.06
N LEU A 131 8.48 -6.89 -6.18
CA LEU A 131 8.00 -8.20 -6.61
C LEU A 131 9.15 -9.12 -7.03
N THR A 132 10.12 -8.59 -7.76
CA THR A 132 11.32 -9.35 -8.16
C THR A 132 12.13 -9.79 -6.94
N LEU A 133 12.33 -8.90 -5.97
CA LEU A 133 13.01 -9.19 -4.71
C LEU A 133 12.30 -10.28 -3.89
N LEU A 134 10.99 -10.12 -3.64
CA LEU A 134 10.21 -11.04 -2.80
C LEU A 134 10.03 -12.42 -3.41
N THR A 135 10.03 -12.50 -4.75
CA THR A 135 9.92 -13.78 -5.47
C THR A 135 11.29 -14.42 -5.76
N GLY A 136 12.40 -13.71 -5.52
CA GLY A 136 13.76 -14.17 -5.82
C GLY A 136 13.97 -14.41 -7.32
N THR A 137 13.42 -13.52 -8.15
CA THR A 137 13.50 -13.60 -9.62
C THR A 137 14.22 -12.38 -10.20
N ASN A 138 14.63 -12.47 -11.47
CA ASN A 138 15.46 -11.44 -12.10
C ASN A 138 14.70 -10.55 -13.10
N THR A 139 13.42 -10.85 -13.37
CA THR A 139 12.59 -10.06 -14.31
C THR A 139 11.16 -10.01 -13.81
N LEU A 140 10.47 -8.91 -14.13
CA LEU A 140 9.06 -8.72 -13.77
C LEU A 140 8.18 -9.88 -14.26
N GLU A 141 8.40 -10.37 -15.48
CA GLU A 141 7.56 -11.42 -16.07
C GLU A 141 7.63 -12.71 -15.24
N LYS A 142 8.84 -13.13 -14.84
CA LYS A 142 9.05 -14.32 -14.01
C LYS A 142 8.48 -14.12 -12.61
N ALA A 143 8.65 -12.92 -12.06
CA ALA A 143 8.12 -12.57 -10.75
C ALA A 143 6.59 -12.64 -10.73
N PHE A 144 5.97 -12.06 -11.77
CA PHE A 144 4.53 -12.00 -11.96
C PHE A 144 3.93 -13.38 -12.23
N GLU A 145 4.53 -14.18 -13.11
CA GLU A 145 4.12 -15.57 -13.35
C GLU A 145 4.16 -16.39 -12.04
N LYS A 146 5.25 -16.26 -11.27
CA LYS A 146 5.40 -17.00 -10.01
C LYS A 146 4.35 -16.62 -8.97
N VAL A 147 4.09 -15.33 -8.74
CA VAL A 147 3.13 -14.89 -7.73
C VAL A 147 1.68 -15.19 -8.12
N THR A 148 1.34 -15.04 -9.41
CA THR A 148 -0.02 -15.30 -9.92
C THR A 148 -0.33 -16.79 -10.01
N ALA A 149 0.67 -17.64 -10.26
CA ALA A 149 0.52 -19.09 -10.15
C ALA A 149 0.28 -19.55 -8.70
N LEU A 150 0.86 -18.84 -7.72
CA LEU A 150 0.71 -19.16 -6.30
C LEU A 150 -0.62 -18.68 -5.71
N TYR A 151 -1.13 -17.54 -6.22
CA TYR A 151 -2.31 -16.85 -5.70
C TYR A 151 -3.23 -16.33 -6.82
N PRO A 152 -3.75 -17.22 -7.70
CA PRO A 152 -4.55 -16.79 -8.84
C PRO A 152 -5.84 -16.08 -8.43
N GLU A 153 -6.37 -16.35 -7.23
CA GLU A 153 -7.63 -15.77 -6.73
C GLU A 153 -7.48 -14.35 -6.19
N LYS A 154 -6.25 -13.88 -5.96
CA LYS A 154 -5.97 -12.57 -5.37
C LYS A 154 -5.92 -11.51 -6.44
N LEU A 155 -6.31 -10.29 -6.08
CA LEU A 155 -6.02 -9.13 -6.92
C LEU A 155 -4.56 -8.74 -6.72
N ILE A 156 -3.70 -9.07 -7.68
CA ILE A 156 -2.28 -8.72 -7.67
C ILE A 156 -2.08 -7.56 -8.63
N ILE A 157 -1.45 -6.48 -8.16
CA ILE A 157 -1.16 -5.29 -8.95
C ILE A 157 0.33 -4.98 -8.86
N VAL A 158 0.95 -4.69 -10.01
CA VAL A 158 2.31 -4.17 -10.09
C VAL A 158 2.27 -2.79 -10.73
N THR A 159 2.69 -1.77 -9.98
CA THR A 159 2.78 -0.41 -10.51
C THR A 159 4.05 -0.24 -11.34
N MET A 160 3.91 0.33 -12.54
CA MET A 160 4.98 0.51 -13.54
C MET A 160 5.25 2.01 -13.81
N GLY A 161 5.12 2.84 -12.77
CA GLY A 161 5.30 4.28 -12.87
C GLY A 161 4.41 4.92 -13.93
N LYS A 162 5.02 5.58 -14.93
CA LYS A 162 4.30 6.26 -16.02
C LYS A 162 3.53 5.30 -16.95
N ASP A 163 3.92 4.02 -16.97
CA ASP A 163 3.33 3.01 -17.86
C ASP A 163 2.05 2.39 -17.27
N GLY A 164 1.66 2.83 -16.06
CA GLY A 164 0.40 2.46 -15.42
C GLY A 164 0.57 1.30 -14.45
N ALA A 165 -0.33 0.32 -14.52
CA ALA A 165 -0.33 -0.83 -13.61
C ALA A 165 -0.73 -2.11 -14.34
N LEU A 166 0.04 -3.17 -14.12
CA LEU A 166 -0.28 -4.54 -14.51
C LEU A 166 -1.09 -5.18 -13.39
N PHE A 167 -2.20 -5.84 -13.69
CA PHE A 167 -2.94 -6.60 -12.69
C PHE A 167 -3.16 -8.06 -13.09
N ASN A 168 -3.44 -8.90 -12.10
CA ASN A 168 -4.01 -10.24 -12.25
C ASN A 168 -5.18 -10.41 -11.27
N LEU A 169 -6.26 -11.05 -11.74
CA LEU A 169 -7.33 -11.56 -10.89
C LEU A 169 -7.98 -12.76 -11.58
N ASN A 170 -8.02 -13.92 -10.89
CA ASN A 170 -8.60 -15.17 -11.39
C ASN A 170 -8.05 -15.61 -12.76
N GLY A 171 -6.77 -15.31 -13.04
CA GLY A 171 -6.11 -15.62 -14.31
C GLY A 171 -6.24 -14.53 -15.38
N ASP A 172 -7.18 -13.59 -15.26
CA ASP A 172 -7.25 -12.43 -16.15
C ASP A 172 -6.13 -11.47 -15.81
N SER A 173 -5.30 -11.11 -16.80
CA SER A 173 -4.20 -10.16 -16.63
C SER A 173 -4.17 -9.13 -17.75
N GLU A 174 -4.06 -7.86 -17.38
CA GLU A 174 -3.98 -6.76 -18.35
C GLU A 174 -3.19 -5.59 -17.76
N ILE A 175 -2.59 -4.79 -18.65
CA ILE A 175 -2.02 -3.50 -18.30
C ILE A 175 -3.11 -2.43 -18.43
N VAL A 176 -3.38 -1.72 -17.33
CA VAL A 176 -4.17 -0.49 -17.35
C VAL A 176 -3.20 0.68 -17.43
N ALA A 177 -3.14 1.31 -18.60
CA ALA A 177 -2.26 2.45 -18.84
C ALA A 177 -2.59 3.64 -17.91
N GLY A 178 -1.55 4.33 -17.46
CA GLY A 178 -1.65 5.60 -16.76
C GLY A 178 -1.69 6.79 -17.72
N LYS A 179 -1.91 7.99 -17.17
CA LYS A 179 -1.65 9.26 -17.87
C LYS A 179 -0.36 9.84 -17.30
N ALA A 180 0.69 9.90 -18.13
CA ALA A 180 1.99 10.39 -17.70
C ALA A 180 1.95 11.91 -17.45
N LEU A 181 2.41 12.31 -16.26
CA LEU A 181 2.67 13.70 -15.89
C LEU A 181 4.17 13.90 -15.66
N GLN A 182 4.63 15.15 -15.74
CA GLN A 182 5.99 15.52 -15.33
C GLN A 182 5.98 15.74 -13.81
N PRO A 183 6.60 14.85 -13.01
CA PRO A 183 6.45 14.89 -11.57
C PRO A 183 7.28 16.03 -10.95
N VAL A 184 6.71 16.69 -9.94
CA VAL A 184 7.44 17.61 -9.05
C VAL A 184 8.09 16.82 -7.91
N ASP A 185 7.35 15.88 -7.33
CA ASP A 185 7.79 15.00 -6.27
C ASP A 185 6.95 13.71 -6.27
N THR A 186 7.50 12.60 -6.74
CA THR A 186 6.89 11.26 -6.63
C THR A 186 6.76 10.67 -5.20
N THR A 187 7.04 11.42 -4.11
CA THR A 187 6.82 10.93 -2.74
C THR A 187 5.33 10.67 -2.51
N GLY A 188 4.97 9.48 -2.04
CA GLY A 188 3.58 9.12 -1.76
C GLY A 188 2.75 8.78 -3.00
N ALA A 189 3.32 8.73 -4.21
CA ALA A 189 2.58 8.35 -5.41
C ALA A 189 2.02 6.92 -5.33
N GLY A 190 2.78 5.98 -4.75
CA GLY A 190 2.32 4.61 -4.48
C GLY A 190 1.18 4.57 -3.47
N ASP A 191 1.31 5.33 -2.37
CA ASP A 191 0.26 5.41 -1.34
C ASP A 191 -1.02 6.06 -1.89
N ALA A 192 -0.89 7.08 -2.75
CA ALA A 192 -2.00 7.72 -3.45
C ALA A 192 -2.69 6.76 -4.44
N PHE A 193 -1.91 5.94 -5.16
CA PHE A 193 -2.44 4.86 -5.98
C PHE A 193 -3.27 3.90 -5.13
N VAL A 194 -2.72 3.43 -4.00
CA VAL A 194 -3.42 2.52 -3.08
C VAL A 194 -4.69 3.16 -2.52
N GLY A 195 -4.64 4.43 -2.11
CA GLY A 195 -5.81 5.17 -1.64
C GLY A 195 -6.91 5.25 -2.69
N GLY A 196 -6.55 5.56 -3.95
CA GLY A 196 -7.49 5.55 -5.08
C GLY A 196 -8.06 4.17 -5.38
N LEU A 197 -7.23 3.13 -5.33
CA LEU A 197 -7.63 1.73 -5.50
C LEU A 197 -8.64 1.31 -4.42
N LEU A 198 -8.30 1.48 -3.15
CA LEU A 198 -9.13 1.07 -2.01
C LEU A 198 -10.43 1.87 -1.92
N ALA A 199 -10.40 3.16 -2.26
CA ALA A 199 -11.64 3.95 -2.38
C ALA A 199 -12.55 3.38 -3.47
N GLY A 200 -12.00 2.95 -4.61
CA GLY A 200 -12.79 2.32 -5.66
C GLY A 200 -13.33 0.94 -5.26
N LEU A 201 -12.49 0.09 -4.67
CA LEU A 201 -12.88 -1.26 -4.23
C LEU A 201 -13.95 -1.22 -3.13
N SER A 202 -13.82 -0.33 -2.15
CA SER A 202 -14.76 -0.21 -1.03
C SER A 202 -16.13 0.35 -1.42
N LEU A 203 -16.24 1.06 -2.55
CA LEU A 203 -17.49 1.66 -3.04
C LEU A 203 -18.23 0.79 -4.07
N ASN A 204 -17.66 -0.34 -4.51
CA ASN A 204 -18.22 -1.17 -5.57
C ASN A 204 -18.32 -2.64 -5.12
N ASP A 205 -19.52 -3.12 -4.83
CA ASP A 205 -19.75 -4.52 -4.41
C ASP A 205 -19.34 -5.56 -5.48
N ASN A 206 -19.36 -5.16 -6.76
CA ASN A 206 -19.04 -6.00 -7.92
C ASN A 206 -17.64 -5.71 -8.50
N TRP A 207 -16.71 -5.21 -7.67
CA TRP A 207 -15.37 -4.81 -8.09
C TRP A 207 -14.58 -5.92 -8.81
N GLN A 208 -14.90 -7.20 -8.61
CA GLN A 208 -14.26 -8.31 -9.34
C GLN A 208 -14.65 -8.37 -10.82
N THR A 209 -15.67 -7.63 -11.26
CA THR A 209 -16.02 -7.55 -12.68
C THR A 209 -14.91 -6.82 -13.43
N LEU A 210 -14.38 -7.42 -14.50
CA LEU A 210 -13.20 -6.91 -15.22
C LEU A 210 -13.30 -5.42 -15.60
N ASP A 211 -14.44 -4.99 -16.16
CA ASP A 211 -14.64 -3.59 -16.55
C ASP A 211 -14.65 -2.63 -15.36
N VAL A 212 -15.26 -3.04 -14.24
CA VAL A 212 -15.29 -2.26 -12.99
C VAL A 212 -13.89 -2.16 -12.41
N LEU A 213 -13.17 -3.29 -12.34
CA LEU A 213 -11.79 -3.33 -11.86
C LEU A 213 -10.87 -2.41 -12.67
N LYS A 214 -10.97 -2.44 -14.01
CA LYS A 214 -10.18 -1.56 -14.88
C LYS A 214 -10.48 -0.08 -14.65
N GLN A 215 -11.73 0.29 -14.36
CA GLN A 215 -12.08 1.66 -13.99
C GLN A 215 -11.47 2.06 -12.64
N ILE A 216 -11.52 1.17 -11.66
CA ILE A 216 -10.91 1.38 -10.33
C ILE A 216 -9.38 1.55 -10.47
N ILE A 217 -8.70 0.71 -11.23
CA ILE A 217 -7.26 0.81 -11.46
C ILE A 217 -6.92 2.10 -12.23
N ARG A 218 -7.76 2.52 -13.18
CA ARG A 218 -7.58 3.81 -13.87
C ARG A 218 -7.68 4.99 -12.90
N GLN A 219 -8.62 4.95 -11.96
CA GLN A 219 -8.70 5.91 -10.87
C GLN A 219 -7.44 5.87 -9.98
N ALA A 220 -6.95 4.69 -9.61
CA ALA A 220 -5.73 4.53 -8.83
C ALA A 220 -4.50 5.14 -9.54
N ASN A 221 -4.32 4.85 -10.83
CA ASN A 221 -3.28 5.46 -11.68
C ASN A 221 -3.38 7.00 -11.66
N ALA A 222 -4.58 7.55 -11.79
CA ALA A 222 -4.80 8.99 -11.76
C ALA A 222 -4.46 9.61 -10.39
N CYS A 223 -4.83 8.97 -9.28
CA CYS A 223 -4.42 9.41 -7.95
C CYS A 223 -2.90 9.40 -7.78
N GLY A 224 -2.24 8.33 -8.20
CA GLY A 224 -0.78 8.23 -8.19
C GLY A 224 -0.10 9.33 -8.99
N ALA A 225 -0.60 9.62 -10.21
CA ALA A 225 -0.06 10.68 -11.06
C ALA A 225 -0.27 12.08 -10.44
N LEU A 226 -1.49 12.39 -9.98
CA LEU A 226 -1.82 13.70 -9.39
C LEU A 226 -1.04 13.97 -8.10
N ALA A 227 -0.81 12.96 -7.28
CA ALA A 227 -0.01 13.09 -6.06
C ALA A 227 1.43 13.55 -6.34
N THR A 228 1.95 13.33 -7.55
CA THR A 228 3.30 13.77 -7.91
C THR A 228 3.45 15.27 -8.17
N MET A 229 2.33 16.02 -8.19
CA MET A 229 2.29 17.40 -8.66
C MET A 229 2.64 18.45 -7.59
N ALA A 230 2.88 18.03 -6.35
CA ALA A 230 3.37 18.89 -5.27
C ALA A 230 4.34 18.14 -4.37
N LYS A 231 5.17 18.87 -3.62
CA LYS A 231 6.08 18.27 -2.62
C LYS A 231 5.31 17.72 -1.42
N GLY A 232 5.71 16.53 -0.98
CA GLY A 232 5.15 15.86 0.19
C GLY A 232 3.97 14.94 -0.12
N ALA A 233 3.94 13.79 0.56
CA ALA A 233 3.04 12.67 0.23
C ALA A 233 1.54 12.98 0.24
N MET A 234 1.10 13.89 1.12
CA MET A 234 -0.32 14.22 1.29
C MET A 234 -0.75 15.49 0.55
N SER A 235 0.21 16.30 0.07
CA SER A 235 -0.04 17.67 -0.38
C SER A 235 -0.89 17.76 -1.67
N ALA A 236 -0.83 16.74 -2.52
CA ALA A 236 -1.52 16.71 -3.82
C ALA A 236 -2.43 15.48 -3.98
N LEU A 237 -2.84 14.86 -2.87
CA LEU A 237 -3.89 13.84 -2.92
C LEU A 237 -5.16 14.46 -3.51
N PRO A 238 -5.69 13.93 -4.63
CA PRO A 238 -6.80 14.58 -5.30
C PRO A 238 -8.12 14.29 -4.60
N ASN A 239 -9.01 15.29 -4.60
CA ASN A 239 -10.42 15.06 -4.29
C ASN A 239 -11.18 14.50 -5.51
N GLN A 240 -12.45 14.10 -5.30
CA GLN A 240 -13.29 13.52 -6.35
C GLN A 240 -13.45 14.43 -7.58
N GLN A 241 -13.52 15.75 -7.40
CA GLN A 241 -13.69 16.69 -8.51
C GLN A 241 -12.43 16.78 -9.36
N GLN A 242 -11.26 16.91 -8.73
CA GLN A 242 -9.97 16.92 -9.42
C GLN A 242 -9.74 15.62 -10.20
N LEU A 243 -10.04 14.48 -9.57
CA LEU A 243 -9.95 13.17 -10.19
C LEU A 243 -10.88 13.06 -11.41
N LYS A 244 -12.14 13.50 -11.29
CA LYS A 244 -13.12 13.49 -12.39
C LYS A 244 -12.65 14.33 -13.58
N VAL A 245 -12.14 15.54 -13.32
CA VAL A 245 -11.60 16.43 -14.36
C VAL A 245 -10.41 15.78 -15.05
N PHE A 246 -9.49 15.18 -14.29
CA PHE A 246 -8.31 14.51 -14.84
C PHE A 246 -8.65 13.28 -15.68
N LEU A 247 -9.65 12.50 -15.27
CA LEU A 247 -10.06 11.31 -16.01
C LEU A 247 -10.80 11.65 -17.31
N ALA A 248 -11.53 12.76 -17.35
CA ALA A 248 -12.30 13.20 -18.53
C ALA A 248 -11.42 13.74 -19.69
N ASN A 249 -10.23 14.25 -19.40
CA ASN A 249 -9.29 14.82 -20.37
C ASN A 249 -8.19 13.83 -20.75
#